data_AF-A0A924YE57-F1
#
_entry.id   AF-A0A924YE57-F1
#
_cell.length_a   1.000
_cell.length_b   1.000
_cell.length_c   1.000
_cell.angle_alpha   90.00
_cell.angle_beta   90.00
_cell.angle_gamma   90.00
#
_symmetry.space_group_name_H-M   'P 1'
#
loop_
_entity.id
_entity.type
_entity.pdbx_description
1 polymer ?
#
loop_
_entity_poly.entity_id
_entity_poly.type
_entity_poly.pdbx_seq_one_letter_code
_entity_poly.pdbx_strand_id
1 'polypeptide(L)'
;MPEATVEGYVVLQKRIEFYSGLGLMQIARMLRQRFSPTAEFQAYLRQTEALYQAIAEVSGKSVVVDSSKHPLRGALLAHLQGIDLRLVHLVRDARAVTWSRKKALDADKKSGVQLAIKPRPAWYSVAYWAFVNVLSLIICLFRRRQSLRMRYEDFVAEPQAQLDRIGRVCGLDYSATAQALLTGESLKVEHPIAGNRMRMKGSVTLKPDWEWRERLPARDRAVCWLCAGWLLLAFGYGWRDSRSKGARLKSQSWFASLGDLFSCSSASSVSRP
;
A
#
# COMPACT_ATOMS: atom_id res chain seq x y z
N MET A 1 10.60 -19.12 -27.78
CA MET A 1 9.57 -18.62 -26.83
C MET A 1 8.63 -17.77 -27.65
N PRO A 2 7.30 -17.94 -27.55
CA PRO A 2 6.37 -17.08 -28.28
C PRO A 2 6.64 -15.61 -27.94
N GLU A 3 6.49 -14.75 -28.94
CA GLU A 3 6.67 -13.30 -28.82
C GLU A 3 5.75 -12.76 -27.71
N ALA A 4 6.27 -11.85 -26.88
CA ALA A 4 5.51 -11.33 -25.75
C ALA A 4 4.42 -10.38 -26.25
N THR A 5 3.17 -10.83 -26.24
CA THR A 5 2.00 -9.99 -26.58
C THR A 5 1.38 -9.36 -25.34
N VAL A 6 0.65 -8.25 -25.52
CA VAL A 6 -0.09 -7.58 -24.45
C VAL A 6 -1.14 -8.52 -23.85
N GLU A 7 -1.86 -9.27 -24.69
CA GLU A 7 -2.86 -10.25 -24.28
C GLU A 7 -2.23 -11.37 -23.44
N GLY A 8 -1.07 -11.87 -23.88
CA GLY A 8 -0.30 -12.89 -23.16
C GLY A 8 0.13 -12.40 -21.78
N TYR A 9 0.62 -11.15 -21.70
CA TYR A 9 0.98 -10.53 -20.42
C TYR A 9 -0.21 -10.43 -19.47
N VAL A 10 -1.37 -9.96 -19.94
CA VAL A 10 -2.57 -9.80 -19.10
C VAL A 10 -3.05 -11.16 -18.56
N VAL A 11 -2.97 -12.23 -19.34
CA VAL A 11 -3.29 -13.59 -18.88
C VAL A 11 -2.32 -14.05 -17.80
N LEU A 12 -1.00 -13.86 -18.01
CA LEU A 12 0.03 -14.20 -17.02
C LEU A 12 -0.16 -13.40 -15.73
N GLN A 13 -0.41 -12.09 -15.84
CA GLN A 13 -0.67 -11.20 -14.72
C GLN A 13 -1.86 -11.67 -13.89
N LYS A 14 -3.00 -11.97 -14.51
CA LYS A 14 -4.19 -12.48 -13.80
C LYS A 14 -3.89 -13.77 -13.05
N ARG A 15 -3.19 -14.71 -13.68
CA ARG A 15 -2.86 -16.01 -13.07
C ARG A 15 -1.91 -15.88 -11.88
N ILE A 16 -0.94 -14.95 -11.96
CA ILE A 16 0.09 -14.78 -10.93
C ILE A 16 -0.36 -13.85 -9.80
N GLU A 17 -1.01 -12.73 -10.13
CA GLU A 17 -1.41 -11.70 -9.16
C GLU A 17 -2.79 -11.93 -8.54
N PHE A 18 -3.76 -12.41 -9.32
CA PHE A 18 -5.17 -12.46 -8.94
C PHE A 18 -5.68 -13.90 -8.79
N TYR A 19 -5.00 -14.68 -7.97
CA TYR A 19 -5.45 -16.03 -7.65
C TYR A 19 -6.67 -16.00 -6.71
N SER A 20 -7.66 -16.87 -6.97
CA SER A 20 -8.94 -16.94 -6.27
C SER A 20 -8.92 -17.73 -4.95
N GLY A 21 -7.77 -18.26 -4.55
CA GLY A 21 -7.61 -19.07 -3.32
C GLY A 21 -7.33 -18.25 -2.05
N LEU A 22 -7.41 -18.93 -0.90
CA LEU A 22 -7.06 -18.39 0.43
C LEU A 22 -5.64 -17.79 0.42
N GLY A 23 -5.50 -16.53 0.83
CA GLY A 23 -4.27 -15.73 0.64
C GLY A 23 -2.96 -16.33 1.19
N LEU A 24 -3.02 -17.25 2.16
CA LEU A 24 -1.86 -18.00 2.65
C LEU A 24 -1.23 -18.92 1.59
N MET A 25 -2.04 -19.54 0.73
CA MET A 25 -1.54 -20.36 -0.38
C MET A 25 -0.77 -19.52 -1.40
N GLN A 26 -1.17 -18.26 -1.58
CA GLN A 26 -0.49 -17.35 -2.48
C GLN A 26 0.90 -16.98 -1.94
N ILE A 27 1.04 -16.78 -0.63
CA ILE A 27 2.33 -16.55 0.03
C ILE A 27 3.23 -17.78 -0.12
N ALA A 28 2.73 -18.97 0.21
CA ALA A 28 3.51 -20.20 0.10
C ALA A 28 3.97 -20.45 -1.34
N ARG A 29 3.10 -20.18 -2.32
CA ARG A 29 3.47 -20.23 -3.74
C ARG A 29 4.54 -19.21 -4.09
N MET A 30 4.42 -17.95 -3.63
CA MET A 30 5.44 -16.94 -3.88
C MET A 30 6.79 -17.31 -3.26
N LEU A 31 6.79 -17.84 -2.03
CA LEU A 31 8.00 -18.36 -1.41
C LEU A 31 8.60 -19.51 -2.22
N ARG A 32 7.79 -20.45 -2.72
CA ARG A 32 8.27 -21.52 -3.60
C ARG A 32 8.88 -20.97 -4.89
N GLN A 33 8.26 -19.97 -5.51
CA GLN A 33 8.75 -19.35 -6.75
C GLN A 33 10.10 -18.63 -6.55
N ARG A 34 10.43 -18.22 -5.31
CA ARG A 34 11.76 -17.68 -4.98
C ARG A 34 12.86 -18.75 -5.07
N PHE A 35 12.56 -20.00 -4.70
CA PHE A 35 13.53 -21.10 -4.71
C PHE A 35 13.52 -21.92 -6.00
N SER A 36 12.36 -22.05 -6.65
CA SER A 36 12.19 -22.84 -7.87
C SER A 36 11.19 -22.13 -8.80
N PRO A 37 11.65 -21.09 -9.52
CA PRO A 37 10.79 -20.27 -10.35
C PRO A 37 10.33 -21.03 -11.60
N THR A 38 9.03 -21.04 -11.88
CA THR A 38 8.48 -21.65 -13.10
C THR A 38 8.78 -20.78 -14.32
N ALA A 39 8.76 -21.37 -15.52
CA ALA A 39 8.95 -20.64 -16.77
C ALA A 39 7.91 -19.50 -16.96
N GLU A 40 6.65 -19.75 -16.58
CA GLU A 40 5.58 -18.73 -16.58
C GLU A 40 5.90 -17.57 -15.62
N PHE A 41 6.39 -17.86 -14.42
CA PHE A 41 6.74 -16.85 -13.44
C PHE A 41 7.90 -15.98 -13.94
N GLN A 42 8.94 -16.61 -14.50
CA GLN A 42 10.06 -15.92 -15.12
C GLN A 42 9.64 -15.06 -16.31
N ALA A 43 8.74 -15.56 -17.16
CA ALA A 43 8.19 -14.79 -18.28
C ALA A 43 7.42 -13.56 -17.78
N TYR A 44 6.60 -13.70 -16.74
CA TYR A 44 5.89 -12.60 -16.11
C TYR A 44 6.82 -11.54 -15.52
N LEU A 45 7.89 -11.95 -14.81
CA LEU A 45 8.87 -11.01 -14.26
C LEU A 45 9.56 -10.22 -15.37
N ARG A 46 10.06 -10.90 -16.42
CA ARG A 46 10.69 -10.24 -17.57
C ARG A 46 9.74 -9.27 -18.29
N GLN A 47 8.51 -9.69 -18.55
CA GLN A 47 7.52 -8.82 -19.22
C GLN A 47 7.10 -7.64 -18.33
N THR A 48 7.02 -7.83 -17.01
CA THR A 48 6.76 -6.74 -16.08
C THR A 48 7.90 -5.74 -16.05
N GLU A 49 9.15 -6.20 -16.02
CA GLU A 49 10.33 -5.34 -16.09
C GLU A 49 10.40 -4.54 -17.40
N ALA A 50 10.20 -5.21 -18.54
CA ALA A 50 10.12 -4.56 -19.84
C ALA A 50 8.99 -3.51 -19.90
N LEU A 51 7.85 -3.77 -19.27
CA LEU A 51 6.76 -2.80 -19.16
C LEU A 51 7.19 -1.54 -18.40
N TYR A 52 7.86 -1.66 -17.25
CA TYR A 52 8.35 -0.48 -16.51
C TYR A 52 9.43 0.28 -17.27
N GLN A 53 10.32 -0.42 -17.96
CA GLN A 53 11.34 0.19 -18.82
C GLN A 53 10.70 0.97 -19.96
N ALA A 54 9.71 0.39 -20.65
CA ALA A 54 8.96 1.06 -21.71
C ALA A 54 8.20 2.29 -21.18
N ILE A 55 7.59 2.22 -19.99
CA ILE A 55 6.96 3.38 -19.36
C ILE A 55 7.99 4.48 -19.12
N ALA A 56 9.16 4.16 -18.58
CA ALA A 56 10.22 5.13 -18.33
C ALA A 56 10.74 5.76 -19.63
N GLU A 57 10.96 4.96 -20.67
CA GLU A 57 11.43 5.39 -22.00
C GLU A 57 10.42 6.34 -22.67
N VAL A 58 9.15 5.92 -22.78
CA VAL A 58 8.11 6.71 -23.45
C VAL A 58 7.78 7.99 -22.68
N SER A 59 7.77 7.94 -21.34
CA SER A 59 7.46 9.12 -20.52
C SER A 59 8.66 10.06 -20.33
N GLY A 60 9.88 9.60 -20.60
CA GLY A 60 11.12 10.30 -20.25
C GLY A 60 11.29 10.51 -18.73
N LYS A 61 10.58 9.73 -17.89
CA LYS A 61 10.63 9.84 -16.42
C LYS A 61 11.42 8.69 -15.83
N SER A 62 12.31 9.01 -14.89
CA SER A 62 13.09 8.02 -14.12
C SER A 62 12.31 7.40 -12.97
N VAL A 63 11.14 7.96 -12.61
CA VAL A 63 10.31 7.48 -11.50
C VAL A 63 8.92 7.12 -11.99
N VAL A 64 8.54 5.87 -11.75
CA VAL A 64 7.21 5.33 -12.03
C VAL A 64 6.49 5.06 -10.71
N VAL A 65 5.28 5.60 -10.55
CA VAL A 65 4.44 5.36 -9.38
C VAL A 65 3.39 4.30 -9.71
N ASP A 66 3.53 3.12 -9.10
CA ASP A 66 2.50 2.07 -9.13
C ASP A 66 1.72 2.05 -7.82
N SER A 67 0.39 2.21 -7.89
CA SER A 67 -0.49 2.12 -6.73
C SER A 67 -1.27 0.81 -6.75
N SER A 68 -1.06 -0.03 -5.74
CA SER A 68 -1.80 -1.29 -5.58
C SER A 68 -2.36 -1.43 -4.16
N LYS A 69 -3.58 -1.98 -4.06
CA LYS A 69 -4.16 -2.42 -2.78
C LYS A 69 -3.86 -3.89 -2.47
N HIS A 70 -3.10 -4.55 -3.34
CA HIS A 70 -2.77 -5.97 -3.25
C HIS A 70 -1.30 -6.08 -2.89
N PRO A 71 -0.96 -6.39 -1.61
CA PRO A 71 0.40 -6.29 -1.10
C PRO A 71 1.40 -7.16 -1.88
N LEU A 72 0.94 -8.27 -2.42
CA LEU A 72 1.77 -9.19 -3.21
C LEU A 72 2.35 -8.55 -4.47
N ARG A 73 1.74 -7.50 -5.03
CA ARG A 73 2.36 -6.72 -6.13
C ARG A 73 3.73 -6.21 -5.72
N GLY A 74 3.85 -5.63 -4.53
CA GLY A 74 5.14 -5.16 -3.99
C GLY A 74 6.16 -6.28 -3.81
N ALA A 75 5.71 -7.47 -3.39
CA ALA A 75 6.58 -8.65 -3.27
C ALA A 75 7.04 -9.17 -4.64
N LEU A 76 6.19 -9.12 -5.67
CA LEU A 76 6.54 -9.51 -7.04
C LEU A 76 7.55 -8.53 -7.64
N LEU A 77 7.30 -7.23 -7.51
CA LEU A 77 8.22 -6.19 -7.98
C LEU A 77 9.58 -6.27 -7.29
N ALA A 78 9.63 -6.74 -6.04
CA ALA A 78 10.90 -6.92 -5.32
C ALA A 78 11.81 -8.01 -5.92
N HIS A 79 11.33 -8.82 -6.87
CA HIS A 79 12.14 -9.78 -7.62
C HIS A 79 12.77 -9.18 -8.88
N LEU A 80 12.36 -7.98 -9.30
CA LEU A 80 12.88 -7.33 -10.49
C LEU A 80 14.22 -6.68 -10.16
N GLN A 81 15.26 -7.03 -10.91
CA GLN A 81 16.63 -6.58 -10.64
C GLN A 81 16.94 -5.24 -11.32
N GLY A 82 16.26 -4.94 -12.43
CA GLY A 82 16.40 -3.70 -13.19
C GLY A 82 15.58 -2.53 -12.67
N ILE A 83 15.01 -2.62 -11.45
CA ILE A 83 14.17 -1.56 -10.85
C ILE A 83 14.61 -1.29 -9.40
N ASP A 84 14.93 -0.03 -9.09
CA ASP A 84 15.08 0.41 -7.68
C ASP A 84 13.70 0.60 -7.03
N LEU A 85 13.12 -0.52 -6.58
CA LEU A 85 11.80 -0.50 -5.95
C LEU A 85 11.82 0.16 -4.56
N ARG A 86 11.06 1.24 -4.41
CA ARG A 86 10.70 1.87 -3.13
C ARG A 86 9.25 1.58 -2.78
N LEU A 87 8.97 1.32 -1.51
CA LEU A 87 7.64 0.96 -1.01
C LEU A 87 7.08 2.04 -0.07
N VAL A 88 5.88 2.54 -0.38
CA VAL A 88 5.12 3.39 0.55
C VAL A 88 3.89 2.63 1.04
N HIS A 89 3.92 2.18 2.29
CA HIS A 89 2.80 1.53 2.95
C HIS A 89 1.89 2.58 3.59
N LEU A 90 0.91 3.04 2.82
CA LEU A 90 -0.13 3.95 3.30
C LEU A 90 -1.22 3.18 4.05
N VAL A 91 -1.37 3.47 5.33
CA VAL A 91 -2.35 2.87 6.23
C VAL A 91 -3.42 3.90 6.57
N ARG A 92 -4.68 3.48 6.63
CA ARG A 92 -5.78 4.26 7.21
C ARG A 92 -6.42 3.46 8.34
N ASP A 93 -7.01 4.15 9.32
CA ASP A 93 -7.70 3.51 10.44
C ASP A 93 -8.73 2.47 9.95
N ALA A 94 -8.71 1.27 10.53
CA ALA A 94 -9.62 0.18 10.16
C ALA A 94 -11.10 0.57 10.30
N ARG A 95 -11.42 1.44 11.25
CA ARG A 95 -12.78 1.99 11.46
C ARG A 95 -13.18 2.88 10.28
N ALA A 96 -12.29 3.74 9.82
CA ALA A 96 -12.49 4.59 8.65
C ALA A 96 -12.66 3.76 7.37
N VAL A 97 -11.84 2.72 7.19
CA VAL A 97 -11.94 1.80 6.06
C VAL A 97 -13.27 1.02 6.10
N THR A 98 -13.68 0.56 7.28
CA THR A 98 -14.96 -0.14 7.48
C THR A 98 -16.14 0.77 7.16
N TRP A 99 -16.14 2.01 7.65
CA TRP A 99 -17.15 3.03 7.30
C TRP A 99 -17.21 3.24 5.78
N SER A 100 -16.06 3.40 5.13
CA SER A 100 -16.00 3.59 3.68
C SER A 100 -16.55 2.39 2.89
N ARG A 101 -16.35 1.15 3.37
CA ARG A 101 -16.82 -0.08 2.71
C ARG A 101 -18.29 -0.42 3.00
N LYS A 102 -18.91 0.26 3.96
CA LYS A 102 -20.34 0.17 4.23
C LYS A 102 -21.19 1.08 3.34
N LYS A 103 -20.58 2.07 2.69
CA LYS A 103 -21.27 2.94 1.73
C LYS A 103 -21.57 2.13 0.47
N ALA A 104 -22.84 1.91 0.18
CA ALA A 104 -23.27 1.38 -1.10
C ALA A 104 -23.05 2.43 -2.19
N LEU A 105 -22.62 2.00 -3.38
CA LEU A 105 -22.52 2.86 -4.55
C LEU A 105 -23.08 2.11 -5.75
N ASP A 106 -23.99 2.73 -6.46
CA ASP A 106 -24.51 2.19 -7.71
C ASP A 106 -23.45 2.26 -8.82
N ALA A 107 -23.59 1.37 -9.80
CA ALA A 107 -22.71 1.38 -10.97
C ALA A 107 -22.94 2.66 -11.78
N ASP A 108 -21.91 3.48 -11.89
CA ASP A 108 -21.92 4.67 -12.72
C ASP A 108 -20.54 4.88 -13.35
N LYS A 109 -20.44 4.47 -14.61
CA LYS A 109 -19.20 4.57 -15.39
C LYS A 109 -18.76 6.04 -15.57
N LYS A 110 -19.70 7.00 -15.60
CA LYS A 110 -19.38 8.43 -15.75
C LYS A 110 -18.75 9.00 -14.48
N SER A 111 -19.18 8.56 -13.29
CA SER A 111 -18.51 8.89 -12.03
C SER A 111 -17.35 7.96 -11.67
N GLY A 112 -16.97 7.03 -12.56
CA GLY A 112 -15.82 6.14 -12.38
C GLY A 112 -16.08 4.89 -11.52
N VAL A 113 -17.35 4.57 -11.26
CA VAL A 113 -17.81 3.33 -10.61
C VAL A 113 -18.18 2.31 -11.69
N GLN A 114 -17.23 1.45 -12.06
CA GLN A 114 -17.42 0.47 -13.15
C GLN A 114 -18.45 -0.62 -12.80
N LEU A 115 -18.62 -0.93 -11.50
CA LEU A 115 -19.50 -1.97 -10.97
C LEU A 115 -20.12 -1.49 -9.67
N ALA A 116 -21.37 -1.90 -9.40
CA ALA A 116 -22.05 -1.57 -8.15
C ALA A 116 -21.30 -2.14 -6.94
N ILE A 117 -21.05 -1.30 -5.95
CA ILE A 117 -20.33 -1.65 -4.74
C ILE A 117 -21.35 -1.99 -3.67
N LYS A 118 -21.51 -3.29 -3.39
CA LYS A 118 -22.34 -3.78 -2.30
C LYS A 118 -21.68 -3.47 -0.95
N PRO A 119 -22.46 -3.05 0.06
CA PRO A 119 -21.94 -2.82 1.40
C PRO A 119 -21.37 -4.12 1.97
N ARG A 120 -20.23 -4.04 2.65
CA ARG A 120 -19.60 -5.19 3.30
C ARG A 120 -19.82 -5.14 4.82
N PRO A 121 -20.02 -6.28 5.48
CA PRO A 121 -20.12 -6.31 6.94
C PRO A 121 -18.80 -5.89 7.58
N ALA A 122 -18.89 -5.36 8.81
CA ALA A 122 -17.74 -4.80 9.52
C ALA A 122 -16.64 -5.84 9.75
N TRP A 123 -17.01 -7.04 10.21
CA TRP A 123 -16.06 -8.14 10.47
C TRP A 123 -15.24 -8.52 9.22
N TYR A 124 -15.88 -8.58 8.05
CA TYR A 124 -15.20 -8.93 6.80
C TYR A 124 -14.25 -7.81 6.37
N SER A 125 -14.70 -6.56 6.51
CA SER A 125 -13.90 -5.38 6.17
C SER A 125 -12.65 -5.27 7.04
N VAL A 126 -12.78 -5.48 8.36
CA VAL A 126 -11.64 -5.44 9.28
C VAL A 126 -10.72 -6.65 9.11
N ALA A 127 -11.25 -7.86 8.90
CA ALA A 127 -10.44 -9.05 8.67
C ALA A 127 -9.59 -8.91 7.39
N TYR A 128 -10.21 -8.43 6.30
CA TYR A 128 -9.49 -8.13 5.06
C TYR A 128 -8.46 -7.01 5.26
N TRP A 129 -8.81 -5.94 5.97
CA TRP A 129 -7.88 -4.86 6.29
C TRP A 129 -6.67 -5.37 7.09
N ALA A 130 -6.90 -6.21 8.10
CA ALA A 130 -5.84 -6.77 8.93
C ALA A 130 -4.93 -7.68 8.08
N PHE A 131 -5.51 -8.59 7.31
CA PHE A 131 -4.77 -9.47 6.40
C PHE A 131 -3.86 -8.69 5.45
N VAL A 132 -4.41 -7.70 4.73
CA VAL A 132 -3.64 -6.88 3.79
C VAL A 132 -2.53 -6.11 4.49
N ASN A 133 -2.79 -5.53 5.65
CA ASN A 133 -1.80 -4.74 6.36
C ASN A 133 -0.71 -5.58 7.01
N VAL A 134 -1.02 -6.76 7.56
CA VAL A 134 -0.01 -7.70 8.06
C VAL A 134 0.92 -8.13 6.92
N LEU A 135 0.36 -8.46 5.76
CA LEU A 135 1.16 -8.85 4.61
C LEU A 135 2.04 -7.72 4.10
N SER A 136 1.48 -6.50 4.05
CA SER A 136 2.24 -5.29 3.71
C SER A 136 3.40 -5.05 4.68
N LEU A 137 3.19 -5.28 5.98
CA LEU A 137 4.25 -5.15 6.99
C LEU A 137 5.37 -6.15 6.76
N ILE A 138 5.04 -7.41 6.51
CA ILE A 138 6.03 -8.46 6.23
C ILE A 138 6.89 -8.08 5.02
N ILE A 139 6.25 -7.63 3.94
CA ILE A 139 6.96 -7.23 2.70
C ILE A 139 7.85 -6.01 2.95
N CYS A 140 7.35 -5.01 3.66
CA CYS A 140 8.13 -3.82 4.00
C CYS A 140 9.30 -4.14 4.95
N LEU A 141 9.15 -5.14 5.82
CA LEU A 141 10.23 -5.58 6.73
C LEU A 141 11.41 -6.15 5.94
N PHE A 142 11.16 -6.97 4.92
CA PHE A 142 12.20 -7.48 4.02
C PHE A 142 12.91 -6.39 3.21
N ARG A 143 12.33 -5.19 3.08
CA ARG A 143 12.94 -4.03 2.40
C ARG A 143 12.97 -2.79 3.29
N ARG A 144 13.31 -2.94 4.57
CA ARG A 144 13.19 -1.89 5.59
C ARG A 144 13.82 -0.54 5.19
N ARG A 145 14.98 -0.56 4.51
CA ARG A 145 15.70 0.66 4.09
C ARG A 145 15.03 1.39 2.92
N GLN A 146 14.22 0.69 2.12
CA GLN A 146 13.53 1.18 0.93
C GLN A 146 12.01 1.30 1.17
N SER A 147 11.55 1.18 2.41
CA SER A 147 10.14 1.16 2.76
C SER A 147 9.77 2.25 3.76
N LEU A 148 8.64 2.91 3.52
CA LEU A 148 8.07 3.94 4.37
C LEU A 148 6.64 3.58 4.76
N ARG A 149 6.38 3.45 6.06
CA ARG A 149 5.00 3.40 6.57
C ARG A 149 4.49 4.80 6.89
N MET A 150 3.30 5.09 6.42
CA MET A 150 2.63 6.37 6.59
C MET A 150 1.15 6.16 6.93
N ARG A 151 0.59 7.06 7.75
CA ARG A 151 -0.85 7.08 7.99
C ARG A 151 -1.52 8.14 7.14
N TYR A 152 -2.67 7.81 6.58
CA TYR A 152 -3.53 8.76 5.88
C TYR A 152 -3.84 9.97 6.77
N GLU A 153 -4.12 9.72 8.04
CA GLU A 153 -4.49 10.73 9.02
C GLU A 153 -3.34 11.71 9.29
N ASP A 154 -2.09 11.23 9.29
CA ASP A 154 -0.91 12.10 9.41
C ASP A 154 -0.62 12.83 8.09
N PHE A 155 -0.85 12.18 6.95
CA PHE A 155 -0.68 12.81 5.62
C PHE A 155 -1.62 13.98 5.41
N VAL A 156 -2.87 13.86 5.86
CA VAL A 156 -3.81 14.96 5.74
C VAL A 156 -3.57 16.05 6.77
N ALA A 157 -3.15 15.70 8.00
CA ALA A 157 -2.90 16.68 9.06
C ALA A 157 -1.59 17.46 8.86
N GLU A 158 -0.53 16.79 8.39
CA GLU A 158 0.82 17.35 8.25
C GLU A 158 1.41 16.99 6.86
N PRO A 159 0.81 17.48 5.74
CA PRO A 159 1.17 17.06 4.38
C PRO A 159 2.62 17.34 4.02
N GLN A 160 3.16 18.50 4.41
CA GLN A 160 4.56 18.85 4.16
C GLN A 160 5.52 17.84 4.80
N ALA A 161 5.38 17.61 6.11
CA ALA A 161 6.24 16.67 6.83
C ALA A 161 6.14 15.23 6.28
N GLN A 162 4.96 14.82 5.79
CA GLN A 162 4.81 13.52 5.16
C GLN A 162 5.42 13.45 3.75
N LEU A 163 5.28 14.50 2.94
CA LEU A 163 5.92 14.58 1.63
C LEU A 163 7.45 14.59 1.75
N ASP A 164 8.02 15.28 2.75
CA ASP A 164 9.47 15.24 3.01
C ASP A 164 9.96 13.84 3.38
N ARG A 165 9.14 13.05 4.08
CA ARG A 165 9.45 11.64 4.37
C ARG A 165 9.45 10.78 3.11
N ILE A 166 8.50 11.01 2.19
CA ILE A 166 8.47 10.31 0.91
C ILE A 166 9.68 10.72 0.07
N GLY A 167 9.96 12.02 -0.01
CA GLY A 167 11.09 12.58 -0.71
C GLY A 167 12.43 11.97 -0.29
N ARG A 168 12.65 11.80 1.02
CA ARG A 168 13.85 11.12 1.55
C ARG A 168 13.99 9.66 1.13
N VAL A 169 12.88 8.94 0.95
CA VAL A 169 12.91 7.51 0.59
C VAL A 169 13.04 7.32 -0.91
N CYS A 170 12.47 8.24 -1.69
CA CYS A 170 12.45 8.21 -3.15
C CYS A 170 13.56 9.05 -3.82
N GLY A 171 14.27 9.89 -3.07
CA GLY A 171 15.27 10.82 -3.62
C GLY A 171 14.64 11.96 -4.43
N LEU A 172 13.45 12.42 -4.04
CA LEU A 172 12.69 13.45 -4.77
C LEU A 172 12.39 14.65 -3.89
N ASP A 173 12.36 15.84 -4.48
CA ASP A 173 11.89 17.06 -3.82
C ASP A 173 10.40 17.28 -4.11
N TYR A 174 9.61 17.39 -3.05
CA TYR A 174 8.17 17.63 -3.11
C TYR A 174 7.77 18.98 -2.51
N SER A 175 8.72 19.90 -2.30
CA SER A 175 8.46 21.20 -1.66
C SER A 175 7.38 22.00 -2.37
N ALA A 176 7.40 22.04 -3.71
CA ALA A 176 6.37 22.71 -4.51
C ALA A 176 4.98 22.08 -4.31
N THR A 177 4.90 20.74 -4.34
CA THR A 177 3.66 20.00 -4.09
C THR A 177 3.15 20.23 -2.66
N ALA A 178 4.05 20.25 -1.67
CA ALA A 178 3.70 20.53 -0.29
C ALA A 178 3.12 21.94 -0.14
N GLN A 179 3.73 22.94 -0.79
CA GLN A 179 3.23 24.31 -0.78
C GLN A 179 1.82 24.40 -1.38
N ALA A 180 1.59 23.79 -2.54
CA ALA A 180 0.27 23.75 -3.17
C ALA A 180 -0.79 23.08 -2.27
N LEU A 181 -0.42 22.01 -1.56
CA LEU A 181 -1.33 21.36 -0.61
C LEU A 181 -1.66 22.25 0.61
N LEU A 182 -0.69 23.04 1.09
CA LEU A 182 -0.87 23.96 2.22
C LEU A 182 -1.72 25.18 1.86
N THR A 183 -1.61 25.68 0.62
CA THR A 183 -2.47 26.77 0.10
C THR A 183 -3.87 26.29 -0.28
N GLY A 184 -4.13 24.98 -0.19
CA GLY A 184 -5.43 24.39 -0.53
C GLY A 184 -5.68 24.28 -2.03
N GLU A 185 -4.65 24.45 -2.85
CA GLU A 185 -4.74 24.34 -4.30
C GLU A 185 -5.16 22.93 -4.73
N SER A 186 -5.92 22.88 -5.82
CA SER A 186 -6.31 21.61 -6.40
C SER A 186 -5.18 21.06 -7.27
N LEU A 187 -4.72 19.85 -6.98
CA LEU A 187 -3.73 19.16 -7.81
C LEU A 187 -4.42 18.60 -9.04
N LYS A 188 -3.92 18.92 -10.23
CA LYS A 188 -4.43 18.38 -11.49
C LYS A 188 -4.15 16.87 -11.57
N VAL A 189 -5.16 16.10 -11.97
CA VAL A 189 -5.02 14.67 -12.25
C VAL A 189 -4.69 14.54 -13.74
N GLU A 190 -3.45 14.24 -14.06
CA GLU A 190 -3.00 14.09 -15.46
C GLU A 190 -3.24 12.66 -15.95
N HIS A 191 -2.61 11.68 -15.29
CA HIS A 191 -2.73 10.27 -15.63
C HIS A 191 -3.61 9.54 -14.60
N PRO A 192 -4.90 9.33 -14.87
CA PRO A 192 -5.79 8.66 -13.93
C PRO A 192 -5.46 7.16 -13.86
N ILE A 193 -4.60 6.79 -12.91
CA ILE A 193 -4.41 5.39 -12.51
C ILE A 193 -5.74 4.92 -11.88
N ALA A 194 -6.22 3.73 -12.26
CA ALA A 194 -7.45 3.15 -11.71
C ALA A 194 -7.50 3.30 -10.17
N GLY A 195 -8.65 3.69 -9.61
CA GLY A 195 -8.65 4.10 -8.22
C GLY A 195 -9.99 4.64 -7.70
N ASN A 196 -9.93 5.59 -6.77
CA ASN A 196 -11.12 6.24 -6.23
C ASN A 196 -11.81 7.08 -7.33
N ARG A 197 -13.15 7.22 -7.26
CA ARG A 197 -13.96 8.07 -8.17
C ARG A 197 -13.48 9.52 -8.25
N MET A 198 -12.82 10.00 -7.19
CA MET A 198 -12.27 11.37 -7.15
C MET A 198 -11.31 11.65 -8.32
N ARG A 199 -10.68 10.62 -8.90
CA ARG A 199 -9.81 10.78 -10.08
C ARG A 199 -10.54 11.32 -11.32
N MET A 200 -11.86 11.12 -11.43
CA MET A 200 -12.65 11.56 -12.59
C MET A 200 -12.93 13.07 -12.58
N LYS A 201 -12.62 13.77 -11.49
CA LYS A 201 -12.89 15.20 -11.34
C LYS A 201 -11.85 16.10 -12.02
N GLY A 202 -10.77 15.54 -12.57
CA GLY A 202 -9.69 16.30 -13.22
C GLY A 202 -8.78 17.06 -12.26
N SER A 203 -9.24 17.37 -11.05
CA SER A 203 -8.41 17.86 -9.96
C SER A 203 -8.79 17.27 -8.60
N VAL A 204 -7.84 17.25 -7.67
CA VAL A 204 -8.00 16.71 -6.32
C VAL A 204 -7.51 17.72 -5.30
N THR A 205 -8.37 18.09 -4.37
CA THR A 205 -8.01 18.86 -3.17
C THR A 205 -7.87 17.88 -2.00
N LEU A 206 -6.80 18.03 -1.21
CA LEU A 206 -6.62 17.23 -0.01
C LEU A 206 -7.62 17.66 1.06
N LYS A 207 -8.58 16.78 1.36
CA LYS A 207 -9.61 17.02 2.38
C LYS A 207 -9.60 15.91 3.43
N PRO A 208 -9.59 16.26 4.73
CA PRO A 208 -9.78 15.27 5.79
C PRO A 208 -11.16 14.64 5.74
N ASP A 209 -11.20 13.31 5.91
CA ASP A 209 -12.45 12.54 6.02
C ASP A 209 -12.52 11.87 7.40
N TRP A 210 -13.21 12.56 8.31
CA TRP A 210 -13.41 12.20 9.72
C TRP A 210 -14.81 11.67 10.03
N GLU A 211 -15.69 11.53 9.03
CA GLU A 211 -17.11 11.20 9.22
C GLU A 211 -17.33 9.90 10.02
N TRP A 212 -16.41 8.95 9.87
CA TRP A 212 -16.44 7.66 10.58
C TRP A 212 -16.33 7.81 12.11
N ARG A 213 -15.73 8.89 12.62
CA ARG A 213 -15.58 9.12 14.06
C ARG A 213 -16.95 9.30 14.73
N GLU A 214 -17.85 9.99 14.04
CA GLU A 214 -19.19 10.31 14.53
C GLU A 214 -20.19 9.23 14.12
N ARG A 215 -20.19 8.83 12.84
CA ARG A 215 -21.30 8.06 12.25
C ARG A 215 -21.14 6.54 12.28
N LEU A 216 -19.95 6.01 12.57
CA LEU A 216 -19.77 4.56 12.63
C LEU A 216 -20.51 3.98 13.86
N PRO A 217 -21.37 2.96 13.73
CA PRO A 217 -22.06 2.38 14.89
C PRO A 217 -21.09 1.86 15.95
N ALA A 218 -21.45 1.97 17.24
CA ALA A 218 -20.62 1.51 18.35
C ALA A 218 -20.26 0.01 18.26
N ARG A 219 -21.22 -0.82 17.82
CA ARG A 219 -20.98 -2.25 17.55
C ARG A 219 -19.88 -2.48 16.52
N ASP A 220 -19.84 -1.69 15.45
CA ASP A 220 -18.85 -1.86 14.39
C ASP A 220 -17.47 -1.36 14.85
N ARG A 221 -17.44 -0.29 15.67
CA ARG A 221 -16.22 0.16 16.36
C ARG A 221 -15.65 -0.94 17.25
N ALA A 222 -16.49 -1.61 18.03
CA ALA A 222 -16.09 -2.74 18.87
C ALA A 222 -15.56 -3.92 18.04
N VAL A 223 -16.26 -4.31 16.98
CA VAL A 223 -15.79 -5.36 16.05
C VAL A 223 -14.42 -5.02 15.47
N CYS A 224 -14.21 -3.76 15.02
CA CYS A 224 -12.91 -3.35 14.49
C CYS A 224 -11.77 -3.54 15.51
N TRP A 225 -12.02 -3.22 16.77
CA TRP A 225 -11.03 -3.35 17.82
C TRP A 225 -10.81 -4.79 18.29
N LEU A 226 -11.88 -5.57 18.46
CA LEU A 226 -11.75 -6.97 18.85
C LEU A 226 -10.98 -7.77 17.80
N CYS A 227 -11.21 -7.50 16.51
CA CYS A 227 -10.52 -8.21 15.43
C CYS A 227 -9.10 -7.69 15.14
N ALA A 228 -8.85 -6.38 15.26
CA ALA A 228 -7.61 -5.77 14.79
C ALA A 228 -7.04 -4.69 15.72
N GLY A 229 -7.45 -4.63 16.98
CA GLY A 229 -6.99 -3.65 17.97
C GLY A 229 -5.48 -3.70 18.20
N TRP A 230 -4.89 -4.89 18.23
CA TRP A 230 -3.45 -5.08 18.31
C TRP A 230 -2.69 -4.42 17.14
N LEU A 231 -3.22 -4.54 15.92
CA LEU A 231 -2.62 -3.97 14.71
C LEU A 231 -2.88 -2.47 14.61
N LEU A 232 -4.06 -2.02 15.03
CA LEU A 232 -4.40 -0.61 15.19
C LEU A 232 -3.41 0.07 16.15
N LEU A 233 -3.15 -0.54 17.31
CA LEU A 233 -2.15 -0.07 18.27
C LEU A 233 -0.74 -0.04 17.67
N ALA A 234 -0.32 -1.10 16.98
CA ALA A 234 0.97 -1.14 16.29
C ALA A 234 1.12 -0.02 15.24
N PHE A 235 0.01 0.44 14.66
CA PHE A 235 -0.01 1.58 13.75
C PHE A 235 -0.18 2.93 14.43
N GLY A 236 -0.42 2.98 15.74
CA GLY A 236 -0.59 4.21 16.51
C GLY A 236 -2.03 4.74 16.57
N TYR A 237 -3.02 3.87 16.35
CA TYR A 237 -4.44 4.15 16.53
C TYR A 237 -4.92 3.59 17.88
N GLY A 238 -5.47 4.47 18.73
CA GLY A 238 -6.06 4.09 20.01
C GLY A 238 -7.53 3.68 19.89
N TRP A 239 -8.04 3.01 20.93
CA TRP A 239 -9.45 2.63 21.05
C TRP A 239 -10.38 3.84 20.99
N ARG A 240 -10.05 4.89 21.73
CA ARG A 240 -10.61 6.23 21.57
C ARG A 240 -9.59 7.05 20.82
N ASP A 241 -9.99 7.66 19.72
CA ASP A 241 -9.11 8.53 18.95
C ASP A 241 -8.89 9.82 19.76
N SER A 242 -7.88 9.80 20.62
CA SER A 242 -7.57 10.90 21.56
C SER A 242 -6.93 12.11 20.87
N ARG A 243 -6.74 12.09 19.55
CA ARG A 243 -6.18 13.21 18.78
C ARG A 243 -7.21 14.22 18.34
N SER A 244 -8.19 14.51 19.20
CA SER A 244 -8.99 15.72 19.08
C SER A 244 -8.25 16.96 19.61
N LYS A 245 -7.13 16.83 20.33
CA LYS A 245 -6.29 17.98 20.77
C LYS A 245 -4.81 17.60 20.90
N GLY A 246 -3.96 18.14 20.02
CA GLY A 246 -2.55 18.50 20.28
C GLY A 246 -1.51 17.48 20.80
N ALA A 247 -1.83 16.21 21.04
CA ALA A 247 -0.87 15.27 21.65
C ALA A 247 -0.05 14.51 20.60
N ARG A 248 1.20 14.95 20.41
CA ARG A 248 2.25 14.31 19.61
C ARG A 248 2.72 13.03 20.30
N LEU A 249 2.07 11.90 20.03
CA LEU A 249 2.65 10.59 20.33
C LEU A 249 3.84 10.37 19.40
N LYS A 250 5.06 10.49 19.94
CA LYS A 250 6.29 10.04 19.25
C LYS A 250 6.03 8.61 18.79
N SER A 251 6.03 8.41 17.48
CA SER A 251 6.05 7.09 16.84
C SER A 251 7.33 6.38 17.27
N GLN A 252 7.34 5.77 18.45
CA GLN A 252 8.39 4.83 18.81
C GLN A 252 8.26 3.64 17.85
N SER A 253 9.32 3.43 17.08
CA SER A 253 9.47 2.34 16.15
C SER A 253 9.44 1.02 16.92
N TRP A 254 8.27 0.41 17.06
CA TRP A 254 8.12 -0.98 17.50
C TRP A 254 9.02 -1.96 16.71
N PHE A 255 9.38 -1.61 15.46
CA PHE A 255 10.30 -2.38 14.62
C PHE A 255 11.75 -2.42 15.11
N ALA A 256 12.17 -1.53 16.01
CA ALA A 256 13.52 -1.61 16.58
C ALA A 256 13.61 -2.81 17.54
N SER A 257 12.58 -3.02 18.36
CA SER A 257 12.56 -4.06 19.40
C SER A 257 12.42 -5.50 18.88
N LEU A 258 11.90 -5.71 17.67
CA LEU A 258 11.77 -7.05 17.08
C LEU A 258 13.00 -7.48 16.24
N GLY A 259 13.87 -6.53 15.86
CA GLY A 259 15.11 -6.83 15.13
C GLY A 259 16.16 -7.52 16.01
N ASP A 260 16.18 -7.19 17.30
CA ASP A 260 17.17 -7.72 18.24
C ASP A 260 16.96 -9.22 18.56
N LEU A 261 15.76 -9.76 18.30
CA LEU A 261 15.44 -11.19 18.47
C LEU A 261 15.95 -12.07 17.31
N PHE A 262 16.31 -11.49 16.16
CA PHE A 262 16.77 -12.25 14.99
C PHE A 262 18.22 -11.93 14.54
N SER A 263 18.91 -11.02 15.24
CA SER A 263 20.34 -10.72 15.00
C SER A 263 21.32 -11.58 15.79
N CYS A 264 20.86 -12.52 16.61
CA CYS A 264 21.73 -13.41 17.38
C CYS A 264 21.90 -14.77 16.68
N SER A 265 22.58 -14.80 15.52
CA SER A 265 23.38 -15.95 15.05
C SER A 265 24.04 -15.63 13.70
N SER A 266 25.29 -15.17 13.74
CA SER A 266 26.33 -15.40 12.70
C SER A 266 27.57 -14.55 13.02
N ALA A 267 28.28 -14.95 14.07
CA ALA A 267 29.66 -14.54 14.28
C ALA A 267 30.46 -15.73 14.81
N SER A 268 30.95 -16.56 13.89
CA SER A 268 32.04 -17.49 14.17
C SER A 268 32.99 -17.54 12.96
N SER A 269 34.06 -16.74 13.11
CA SER A 269 35.45 -17.00 12.71
C SER A 269 35.72 -17.69 11.37
N VAL A 270 36.21 -16.91 10.40
CA VAL A 270 37.17 -17.38 9.41
C VAL A 270 38.47 -16.61 9.65
N SER A 271 39.43 -17.28 10.27
CA SER A 271 40.83 -16.89 10.33
C SER A 271 41.62 -17.72 9.32
N ARG A 272 42.41 -17.09 8.46
CA ARG A 272 43.65 -17.60 7.83
C ARG A 272 44.26 -16.50 6.95
N PRO A 273 45.56 -16.58 6.61
CA PRO A 273 46.61 -17.45 7.16
C PRO A 273 47.46 -16.75 8.22
#